data_AF-A0A922K7C7-F1
#
_entry.id   AF-A0A922K7C7-F1
#
_cell.length_a   1.000
_cell.length_b   1.000
_cell.length_c   1.000
_cell.angle_alpha   90.00
_cell.angle_beta   90.00
_cell.angle_gamma   90.00
#
_symmetry.space_group_name_H-M   'P 1'
#
loop_
_entity.id
_entity.type
_entity.pdbx_description
1 polymer ?
#
loop_
_entity_poly.entity_id
_entity_poly.type
_entity_poly.pdbx_seq_one_letter_code
_entity_poly.pdbx_strand_id
1 'polypeptide(L)'
;MMKGKSGKGYCNWCFAKTNKLGLPAVFLLCSFFFISGFFASTLLSLQDNSIGTTRSTLQESVNKGIEYNSLTPGETGDDSVTSIPFQILSWKPRALYFPGFATPEQCQGVIDMAEPNLRPSTVALRPGETEEDSKGIRTSSGVFISADQDKNGILDIIEEKIAKVTMLPRAHGEAFNILRYEIGQLYNSHYDAFDPAEYGPQKSQRIASFLLYLSNVEGGETMFPFENGYNMDETYDFKDCTGLKVKPRKGDGLLFYSMTPNLTIDAAFGGILKQSLEWIPLAICLN
;
A
#
# COMPACT_ATOMS: atom_id res chain seq x y z
N MET A 1 -61.38 27.36 -40.85
CA MET A 1 -62.81 27.02 -40.79
C MET A 1 -63.14 26.62 -39.35
N MET A 2 -63.88 27.48 -38.62
CA MET A 2 -64.73 27.22 -37.43
C MET A 2 -64.06 26.61 -36.17
N LYS A 3 -64.30 27.03 -34.92
CA LYS A 3 -65.25 27.94 -34.24
C LYS A 3 -64.60 28.23 -32.84
N GLY A 4 -64.62 29.44 -32.30
CA GLY A 4 -65.66 29.96 -31.39
C GLY A 4 -65.65 29.21 -30.03
N LYS A 5 -65.53 29.82 -28.85
CA LYS A 5 -66.14 31.06 -28.38
C LYS A 5 -65.41 31.62 -27.15
N SER A 6 -65.42 32.95 -27.07
CA SER A 6 -65.23 33.76 -25.87
C SER A 6 -66.43 33.61 -24.93
N GLY A 7 -66.15 33.60 -23.62
CA GLY A 7 -67.09 33.85 -22.55
C GLY A 7 -66.42 34.65 -21.44
N LYS A 8 -66.55 35.98 -21.48
CA LYS A 8 -66.22 36.87 -20.36
C LYS A 8 -67.38 36.87 -19.37
N GLY A 9 -67.10 36.53 -18.11
CA GLY A 9 -67.94 36.84 -16.96
C GLY A 9 -67.15 37.70 -15.99
N TYR A 10 -67.53 38.98 -15.89
CA TYR A 10 -67.11 39.89 -14.83
C TYR A 10 -67.86 39.54 -13.54
N CYS A 11 -67.17 39.54 -12.38
CA CYS A 11 -67.62 40.21 -11.15
C CYS A 11 -66.60 40.05 -10.00
N ASN A 12 -65.96 41.17 -9.68
CA ASN A 12 -65.60 41.79 -8.39
C ASN A 12 -65.54 41.01 -7.05
N TRP A 13 -64.65 41.56 -6.19
CA TRP A 13 -64.40 41.36 -4.74
C TRP A 13 -63.42 40.22 -4.38
N CYS A 14 -62.34 40.41 -3.60
CA CYS A 14 -61.86 41.50 -2.74
C CYS A 14 -60.32 41.50 -2.74
N PHE A 15 -59.70 42.68 -2.88
CA PHE A 15 -58.28 42.86 -2.54
C PHE A 15 -58.12 42.75 -1.02
N ALA A 16 -57.56 41.64 -0.55
CA ALA A 16 -56.93 41.60 0.76
C ALA A 16 -55.59 42.35 0.65
N LYS A 17 -55.48 43.37 1.48
CA LYS A 17 -54.38 44.32 1.61
C LYS A 17 -53.08 43.58 1.95
N THR A 18 -52.16 43.44 1.00
CA THR A 18 -50.79 42.99 1.30
C THR A 18 -50.02 44.18 1.87
N ASN A 19 -49.63 44.10 3.13
CA ASN A 19 -48.65 45.04 3.70
C ASN A 19 -47.34 44.86 2.93
N LYS A 20 -46.93 45.88 2.16
CA LYS A 20 -45.61 45.91 1.52
C LYS A 20 -44.55 45.95 2.63
N LEU A 21 -43.86 44.83 2.88
CA LEU A 21 -42.67 44.82 3.71
C LEU A 21 -41.63 45.74 3.08
N GLY A 22 -41.22 46.78 3.80
CA GLY A 22 -40.20 47.71 3.34
C GLY A 22 -38.87 46.98 3.13
N LEU A 23 -38.03 47.51 2.22
CA LEU A 23 -36.70 46.98 1.91
C LEU A 23 -35.86 46.58 3.14
N PRO A 24 -35.85 47.34 4.26
CA PRO A 24 -35.10 46.95 5.47
C PRO A 24 -35.61 45.66 6.12
N ALA A 25 -36.93 45.43 6.07
CA ALA A 25 -37.55 44.23 6.62
C ALA A 25 -37.25 43.01 5.75
N VAL A 26 -37.13 43.16 4.43
CA VAL A 26 -36.68 42.09 3.53
C VAL A 26 -35.22 41.72 3.81
N PHE A 27 -34.33 42.70 4.01
CA PHE A 27 -32.94 42.43 4.38
C PHE A 27 -32.80 41.74 5.74
N LEU A 28 -33.60 42.14 6.73
CA LEU A 28 -33.64 41.47 8.04
C LEU A 28 -34.21 40.05 7.94
N LEU A 29 -35.23 39.83 7.12
CA LEU A 29 -35.77 38.49 6.87
C LEU A 29 -34.72 37.60 6.19
N CYS A 30 -34.06 38.10 5.14
CA CYS A 30 -33.04 37.36 4.40
C CYS A 30 -31.82 37.03 5.27
N SER A 31 -31.37 37.96 6.13
CA SER A 31 -30.28 37.70 7.06
C SER A 31 -30.68 36.71 8.15
N PHE A 32 -31.92 36.73 8.64
CA PHE A 32 -32.43 35.71 9.55
C PHE A 32 -32.48 34.31 8.91
N PHE A 33 -32.90 34.20 7.64
CA PHE A 33 -32.88 32.93 6.90
C PHE A 33 -31.45 32.45 6.59
N PHE A 34 -30.51 33.36 6.32
CA PHE A 34 -29.10 33.01 6.09
C PHE A 34 -28.42 32.50 7.38
N ILE A 35 -28.68 33.18 8.51
CA ILE A 35 -28.13 32.80 9.81
C ILE A 35 -28.76 31.49 10.29
N SER A 36 -30.09 31.35 10.22
CA SER A 36 -30.76 30.09 10.58
C SER A 36 -30.37 28.93 9.66
N GLY A 37 -30.14 29.16 8.37
CA GLY A 37 -29.61 28.17 7.44
C GLY A 37 -28.18 27.74 7.77
N PHE A 38 -27.31 28.68 8.16
CA PHE A 38 -25.93 28.40 8.56
C PHE A 38 -25.84 27.63 9.90
N PHE A 39 -26.74 27.93 10.85
CA PHE A 39 -26.83 27.18 12.11
C PHE A 39 -27.52 25.82 11.94
N ALA A 40 -28.50 25.70 11.03
CA ALA A 40 -29.14 24.42 10.71
C ALA A 40 -28.18 23.47 9.96
N SER A 41 -27.31 23.98 9.09
CA SER A 41 -26.29 23.16 8.41
C SER A 41 -25.18 22.70 9.35
N THR A 42 -24.84 23.48 10.39
CA THR A 42 -23.91 23.03 11.45
C THR A 42 -24.56 21.99 12.38
N LEU A 43 -25.86 22.10 12.68
CA LEU A 43 -26.61 21.08 13.42
C LEU A 43 -26.80 19.79 12.63
N LEU A 44 -27.12 19.88 11.33
CA LEU A 44 -27.19 18.72 10.44
C LEU A 44 -25.81 18.09 10.25
N SER A 45 -24.72 18.86 10.16
CA SER A 45 -23.35 18.33 10.14
C SER A 45 -22.95 17.64 11.45
N LEU A 46 -23.44 18.12 12.60
CA LEU A 46 -23.23 17.45 13.89
C LEU A 46 -24.03 16.15 14.00
N GLN A 47 -25.19 16.06 13.35
CA GLN A 47 -26.03 14.87 13.36
C GLN A 47 -25.63 13.84 12.28
N ASP A 48 -25.06 14.29 11.15
CA ASP A 48 -24.50 13.43 10.09
C ASP A 48 -23.18 12.75 10.51
N ASN A 49 -22.53 13.27 11.56
CA ASN A 49 -21.42 12.57 12.23
C ASN A 49 -21.88 11.46 13.20
N SER A 50 -23.19 11.15 13.27
CA SER A 50 -23.73 10.07 14.12
C SER A 50 -24.38 8.91 13.35
N ILE A 51 -24.33 8.92 12.01
CA ILE A 51 -24.66 7.77 11.13
C ILE A 51 -23.43 7.43 10.25
N GLY A 52 -22.25 7.46 10.86
CA GLY A 52 -21.10 6.69 10.40
C GLY A 52 -21.10 5.36 11.13
N THR A 53 -21.85 4.38 10.63
CA THR A 53 -21.91 3.02 11.16
C THR A 53 -20.52 2.39 11.20
N THR A 54 -19.92 2.47 12.39
CA THR A 54 -19.25 1.38 13.09
C THR A 54 -18.11 0.69 12.33
N ARG A 55 -16.94 1.34 12.26
CA ARG A 55 -15.67 0.63 12.04
C ARG A 55 -14.46 1.19 12.79
N SER A 56 -14.66 1.92 13.90
CA SER A 56 -13.56 2.38 14.75
C SER A 56 -13.61 1.90 16.21
N THR A 57 -14.63 1.16 16.64
CA THR A 57 -14.73 0.65 18.03
C THR A 57 -14.17 -0.78 18.23
N LEU A 58 -13.24 -1.21 17.39
CA LEU A 58 -12.47 -2.46 17.60
C LEU A 58 -10.97 -2.24 17.81
N GLN A 59 -10.49 -0.99 17.76
CA GLN A 59 -9.06 -0.72 17.89
C GLN A 59 -8.65 -0.29 19.31
N GLU A 60 -9.63 0.07 20.16
CA GLU A 60 -9.38 0.48 21.54
C GLU A 60 -9.52 -0.66 22.56
N SER A 61 -9.93 -1.86 22.12
CA SER A 61 -10.09 -3.05 22.98
C SER A 61 -8.91 -4.04 22.95
N VAL A 62 -7.91 -3.85 22.10
CA VAL A 62 -6.80 -4.82 21.91
C VAL A 62 -5.63 -4.61 22.89
N ASN A 63 -5.61 -3.51 23.66
CA ASN A 63 -4.54 -3.25 24.64
C ASN A 63 -4.81 -3.79 26.05
N LYS A 64 -5.89 -4.55 26.28
CA LYS A 64 -5.95 -5.45 27.43
C LYS A 64 -5.25 -6.74 27.03
N GLY A 65 -4.09 -7.03 27.61
CA GLY A 65 -3.36 -8.27 27.39
C GLY A 65 -4.30 -9.46 27.50
N ILE A 66 -4.65 -10.03 26.35
CA ILE A 66 -5.42 -11.26 26.28
C ILE A 66 -4.43 -12.35 26.69
N GLU A 67 -4.64 -12.92 27.86
CA GLU A 67 -3.90 -14.09 28.31
C GLU A 67 -4.40 -15.28 27.48
N TYR A 68 -3.64 -15.64 26.44
CA TYR A 68 -3.91 -16.82 25.65
C TYR A 68 -3.46 -18.06 26.43
N ASN A 69 -4.31 -19.08 26.49
CA ASN A 69 -3.89 -20.40 26.98
C ASN A 69 -2.94 -21.03 25.95
N SER A 70 -1.64 -20.80 26.09
CA SER A 70 -0.62 -21.38 25.19
C SER A 70 -0.66 -22.90 25.24
N LEU A 71 -0.63 -23.52 24.06
CA LEU A 71 -0.44 -24.97 23.92
C LEU A 71 1.05 -25.31 23.97
N THR A 72 1.39 -26.55 24.31
CA THR A 72 2.76 -27.05 24.17
C THR A 72 3.15 -27.05 22.69
N PRO A 73 4.23 -26.36 22.28
CA PRO A 73 4.67 -26.37 20.89
C PRO A 73 5.28 -27.71 20.50
N GLY A 74 5.32 -27.98 19.20
CA GLY A 74 6.17 -29.02 18.62
C GLY A 74 7.65 -28.62 18.66
N GLU A 75 8.54 -29.51 18.21
CA GLU A 75 10.00 -29.31 18.27
C GLU A 75 10.48 -28.00 17.61
N THR A 76 9.78 -27.53 16.59
CA THR A 76 10.12 -26.30 15.83
C THR A 76 9.16 -25.14 16.08
N GLY A 77 8.26 -25.25 17.07
CA GLY A 77 7.23 -24.24 17.35
C GLY A 77 7.63 -23.27 18.46
N ASP A 78 7.02 -22.09 18.46
CA ASP A 78 7.21 -21.08 19.51
C ASP A 78 6.41 -21.43 20.78
N ASP A 79 6.99 -21.15 21.95
CA ASP A 79 6.36 -21.35 23.27
C ASP A 79 5.39 -20.24 23.68
N SER A 80 5.33 -19.17 22.90
CA SER A 80 4.61 -17.94 23.21
C SER A 80 3.86 -17.38 22.00
N VAL A 81 2.72 -16.76 22.27
CA VAL A 81 1.89 -16.12 21.23
C VAL A 81 2.52 -14.79 20.85
N THR A 82 2.90 -14.65 19.57
CA THR A 82 3.36 -13.39 18.99
C THR A 82 2.25 -12.75 18.16
N SER A 83 1.99 -11.46 18.35
CA SER A 83 1.04 -10.70 17.54
C SER A 83 1.80 -9.72 16.64
N ILE A 84 1.56 -9.78 15.33
CA ILE A 84 2.13 -8.87 14.34
C ILE A 84 0.97 -8.24 13.56
N PRO A 85 0.68 -6.94 13.73
CA PRO A 85 -0.45 -6.30 13.05
C PRO A 85 -0.21 -6.20 11.54
N PHE A 86 -1.26 -6.42 10.75
CA PHE A 86 -1.20 -6.30 9.30
C PHE A 86 -2.54 -5.86 8.69
N GLN A 87 -2.48 -5.40 7.44
CA GLN A 87 -3.61 -5.07 6.59
C GLN A 87 -3.47 -5.79 5.26
N ILE A 88 -4.54 -6.44 4.79
CA ILE A 88 -4.59 -6.96 3.41
C ILE A 88 -4.84 -5.77 2.48
N LEU A 89 -3.91 -5.53 1.55
CA LEU A 89 -4.03 -4.49 0.53
C LEU A 89 -4.69 -5.02 -0.74
N SER A 90 -4.34 -6.24 -1.15
CA SER A 90 -4.98 -6.92 -2.28
C SER A 90 -4.93 -8.44 -2.12
N TRP A 91 -5.88 -9.11 -2.77
CA TRP A 91 -5.88 -10.55 -2.95
C TRP A 91 -5.34 -10.98 -4.33
N LYS A 92 -5.23 -10.04 -5.27
CA LYS A 92 -4.77 -10.29 -6.64
C LYS A 92 -3.95 -9.08 -7.13
N PRO A 93 -2.61 -9.10 -7.03
CA PRO A 93 -1.82 -10.14 -6.37
C PRO A 93 -2.04 -10.10 -4.86
N ARG A 94 -1.71 -11.18 -4.14
CA ARG A 94 -1.75 -11.15 -2.68
C ARG A 94 -0.69 -10.18 -2.17
N ALA A 95 -1.13 -9.10 -1.53
CA ALA A 95 -0.27 -8.06 -0.97
C ALA A 95 -0.75 -7.66 0.43
N LEU A 96 0.15 -7.68 1.41
CA LEU A 96 -0.12 -7.42 2.82
C LEU A 96 0.84 -6.34 3.34
N TYR A 97 0.29 -5.37 4.05
CA TYR A 97 1.00 -4.26 4.67
C TYR A 97 1.17 -4.47 6.18
N PHE A 98 2.36 -4.20 6.70
CA PHE A 98 2.72 -4.37 8.10
C PHE A 98 3.20 -3.04 8.69
N PRO A 99 2.36 -2.29 9.42
CA PRO A 99 2.76 -1.02 10.05
C PRO A 99 3.78 -1.25 11.17
N GLY A 100 4.88 -0.49 11.18
CA GLY A 100 5.88 -0.54 12.26
C GLY A 100 6.52 -1.93 12.42
N PHE A 101 6.75 -2.64 11.32
CA PHE A 101 7.35 -3.96 11.32
C PHE A 101 8.79 -3.96 11.87
N ALA A 102 9.56 -2.91 11.66
CA ALA A 102 10.84 -2.70 12.34
C ALA A 102 10.85 -1.33 13.04
N THR A 103 11.57 -1.26 14.15
CA THR A 103 11.78 0.00 14.87
C THR A 103 12.68 0.95 14.06
N PRO A 104 12.55 2.28 14.24
CA PRO A 104 13.43 3.25 13.60
C PRO A 104 14.92 2.98 13.85
N GLU A 105 15.27 2.45 15.02
CA GLU A 105 16.62 2.09 15.44
C GLU A 105 17.12 0.86 14.68
N GLN A 106 16.30 -0.18 14.54
CA GLN A 106 16.63 -1.35 13.72
C GLN A 106 16.85 -0.93 12.26
N CYS A 107 15.97 -0.10 11.70
CA CYS A 107 16.15 0.41 10.34
C CYS A 107 17.47 1.19 10.19
N GLN A 108 17.83 2.02 11.17
CA GLN A 108 19.10 2.75 11.14
C GLN A 108 20.30 1.81 11.20
N GLY A 109 20.27 0.81 12.09
CA GLY A 109 21.36 -0.17 12.21
C GLY A 109 21.57 -0.97 10.92
N VAL A 110 20.51 -1.29 10.18
CA VAL A 110 20.62 -1.93 8.85
C VAL A 110 21.27 -0.99 7.84
N ILE A 111 20.90 0.30 7.83
CA ILE A 111 21.50 1.30 6.93
C ILE A 111 23.00 1.44 7.21
N ASP A 112 23.39 1.63 8.47
CA ASP A 112 24.77 1.85 8.88
C ASP A 112 25.67 0.65 8.53
N MET A 113 25.12 -0.56 8.59
CA MET A 113 25.81 -1.80 8.22
C MET A 113 26.01 -1.93 6.71
N ALA A 114 25.03 -1.50 5.92
CA ALA A 114 25.05 -1.63 4.47
C ALA A 114 25.93 -0.57 3.78
N GLU A 115 25.90 0.66 4.27
CA GLU A 115 26.48 1.85 3.62
C GLU A 115 27.94 1.67 3.17
N PRO A 116 28.86 1.09 3.98
CA PRO A 116 30.27 0.94 3.57
C PRO A 116 30.49 -0.02 2.40
N ASN A 117 29.51 -0.89 2.10
CA ASN A 117 29.65 -2.00 1.17
C ASN A 117 28.77 -1.88 -0.09
N LEU A 118 28.03 -0.78 -0.24
CA LEU A 118 27.15 -0.55 -1.38
C LEU A 118 27.95 -0.51 -2.69
N ARG A 119 27.43 -1.23 -3.71
CA ARG A 119 27.96 -1.23 -5.08
C ARG A 119 26.81 -1.11 -6.09
N PRO A 120 27.06 -0.66 -7.33
CA PRO A 120 26.02 -0.67 -8.37
C PRO A 120 25.34 -2.03 -8.46
N SER A 121 24.00 -2.04 -8.49
CA SER A 121 23.20 -3.26 -8.53
C SER A 121 23.23 -3.89 -9.92
N THR A 122 23.18 -5.22 -9.97
CA THR A 122 22.97 -5.99 -11.20
C THR A 122 21.56 -6.57 -11.23
N VAL A 123 21.16 -7.07 -12.41
CA VAL A 123 19.94 -7.87 -12.60
C VAL A 123 20.34 -9.28 -13.07
N ALA A 124 19.45 -10.25 -12.87
CA ALA A 124 19.65 -11.58 -13.42
C ALA A 124 19.54 -11.53 -14.95
N LEU A 125 20.58 -12.00 -15.64
CA LEU A 125 20.64 -12.03 -17.10
C LEU A 125 19.99 -13.31 -17.63
N ARG A 126 19.20 -13.19 -18.71
CA ARG A 126 18.68 -14.33 -19.45
C ARG A 126 19.78 -14.95 -20.34
N PRO A 127 19.63 -16.21 -20.78
CA PRO A 127 20.61 -16.83 -21.66
C PRO A 127 20.88 -15.98 -22.92
N GLY A 128 22.11 -15.47 -23.05
CA GLY A 128 22.55 -14.65 -24.19
C GLY A 128 22.52 -13.14 -23.96
N GLU A 129 21.97 -12.65 -22.84
CA GLU A 129 22.05 -11.23 -22.46
C GLU A 129 23.40 -10.88 -21.82
N THR A 130 23.85 -9.64 -22.03
CA THR A 130 25.04 -9.07 -21.36
C THR A 130 24.65 -7.98 -20.36
N GLU A 131 25.62 -7.50 -19.58
CA GLU A 131 25.39 -6.40 -18.64
C GLU A 131 24.89 -5.12 -19.35
N GLU A 132 25.31 -4.90 -20.60
CA GLU A 132 24.85 -3.78 -21.42
C GLU A 132 23.35 -3.83 -21.71
N ASP A 133 22.78 -5.02 -21.95
CA ASP A 133 21.34 -5.20 -22.22
C ASP A 133 20.49 -4.85 -20.99
N SER A 134 21.07 -5.03 -19.79
CA SER A 134 20.42 -4.69 -18.53
C SER A 134 20.53 -3.23 -18.10
N LYS A 135 21.31 -2.43 -18.84
CA LYS A 135 21.66 -1.07 -18.43
C LYS A 135 20.43 -0.17 -18.37
N GLY A 136 20.23 0.46 -17.22
CA GLY A 136 19.09 1.37 -17.00
C GLY A 136 17.79 0.69 -16.56
N ILE A 137 17.75 -0.65 -16.51
CA ILE A 137 16.61 -1.39 -15.94
C ILE A 137 16.55 -1.20 -14.43
N ARG A 138 17.72 -1.31 -13.78
CA ARG A 138 17.93 -1.07 -12.36
C ARG A 138 19.14 -0.18 -12.19
N THR A 139 18.95 0.96 -11.55
CA THR A 139 20.02 1.96 -11.38
C THR A 139 20.45 2.15 -9.93
N SER A 140 19.93 1.34 -9.00
CA SER A 140 20.29 1.39 -7.57
C SER A 140 21.73 0.95 -7.28
N SER A 141 22.21 1.28 -6.09
CA SER A 141 23.30 0.56 -5.42
C SER A 141 22.73 -0.43 -4.40
N GLY A 142 23.45 -1.52 -4.13
CA GLY A 142 23.01 -2.54 -3.20
C GLY A 142 24.13 -3.40 -2.62
N VAL A 143 23.77 -4.18 -1.60
CA VAL A 143 24.64 -5.18 -0.97
C VAL A 143 23.77 -6.33 -0.44
N PHE A 144 24.29 -7.55 -0.53
CA PHE A 144 23.69 -8.72 0.11
C PHE A 144 24.35 -8.96 1.47
N ILE A 145 23.53 -9.08 2.52
CA ILE A 145 23.99 -9.38 3.88
C ILE A 145 23.09 -10.47 4.46
N SER A 146 23.69 -11.56 4.93
CA SER A 146 22.98 -12.64 5.62
C SER A 146 22.87 -12.34 7.11
N ALA A 147 21.87 -12.91 7.79
CA ALA A 147 21.63 -12.64 9.21
C ALA A 147 22.83 -12.98 10.12
N ASP A 148 23.62 -14.01 9.77
CA ASP A 148 24.84 -14.42 10.48
C ASP A 148 26.00 -13.42 10.36
N GLN A 149 25.97 -12.54 9.36
CA GLN A 149 26.97 -11.50 9.15
C GLN A 149 26.69 -10.25 10.01
N ASP A 150 25.46 -10.09 10.51
CA ASP A 150 25.07 -9.00 11.40
C ASP A 150 25.44 -9.32 12.86
N LYS A 151 26.50 -8.65 13.34
CA LYS A 151 26.98 -8.79 14.73
C LYS A 151 26.01 -8.26 15.79
N ASN A 152 25.06 -7.41 15.40
CA ASN A 152 24.10 -6.79 16.31
C ASN A 152 22.79 -7.58 16.39
N GLY A 153 22.60 -8.62 15.56
CA GLY A 153 21.42 -9.49 15.55
C GLY A 153 20.12 -8.83 15.09
N ILE A 154 20.19 -7.65 14.47
CA ILE A 154 19.03 -6.93 13.92
C ILE A 154 18.38 -7.73 12.79
N LEU A 155 19.20 -8.24 11.86
CA LEU A 155 18.71 -9.03 10.73
C LEU A 155 18.10 -10.36 11.18
N ASP A 156 18.65 -11.00 12.21
CA ASP A 156 18.11 -12.24 12.79
C ASP A 156 16.69 -12.03 13.35
N ILE A 157 16.48 -10.94 14.12
CA ILE A 157 15.15 -10.56 14.64
C ILE A 157 14.16 -10.26 13.50
N ILE A 158 14.61 -9.53 12.47
CA ILE A 158 13.78 -9.19 11.31
C ILE A 158 13.40 -10.47 10.54
N GLU A 159 14.35 -11.38 10.30
CA GLU A 159 14.15 -12.65 9.62
C GLU A 159 13.18 -13.56 10.38
N GLU A 160 13.28 -13.63 11.70
CA GLU A 160 12.34 -14.38 12.56
C GLU A 160 10.91 -13.85 12.41
N LYS A 161 10.72 -12.53 12.41
CA LYS A 161 9.40 -11.92 12.19
C LYS A 161 8.87 -12.22 10.80
N ILE A 162 9.73 -12.19 9.77
CA ILE A 162 9.35 -12.51 8.38
C ILE A 162 8.90 -13.96 8.29
N ALA A 163 9.62 -14.89 8.91
CA ALA A 163 9.25 -16.30 8.96
C ALA A 163 7.86 -16.50 9.59
N LYS A 164 7.55 -15.77 10.69
CA LYS A 164 6.24 -15.84 11.34
C LYS A 164 5.10 -15.34 10.44
N VAL A 165 5.27 -14.20 9.77
CA VAL A 165 4.19 -13.62 8.94
C VAL A 165 4.02 -14.32 7.60
N THR A 166 5.07 -14.98 7.09
CA THR A 166 5.00 -15.75 5.84
C THR A 166 4.64 -17.21 6.07
N MET A 167 4.80 -17.71 7.31
CA MET A 167 4.72 -19.11 7.70
C MET A 167 5.73 -19.99 6.95
N LEU A 168 6.87 -19.42 6.57
CA LEU A 168 7.97 -20.11 5.92
C LEU A 168 9.17 -20.19 6.88
N PRO A 169 9.83 -21.35 7.00
CA PRO A 169 11.04 -21.45 7.82
C PRO A 169 12.12 -20.48 7.33
N ARG A 170 12.91 -19.92 8.27
CA ARG A 170 14.00 -18.97 7.96
C ARG A 170 14.97 -19.47 6.90
N ALA A 171 15.22 -20.79 6.85
CA ALA A 171 16.09 -21.43 5.88
C ALA A 171 15.65 -21.26 4.40
N HIS A 172 14.42 -20.82 4.16
CA HIS A 172 13.90 -20.49 2.83
C HIS A 172 14.15 -19.03 2.43
N GLY A 173 14.58 -18.18 3.35
CA GLY A 173 14.99 -16.81 3.07
C GLY A 173 16.33 -16.75 2.37
N GLU A 174 16.41 -15.94 1.31
CA GLU A 174 17.70 -15.54 0.75
C GLU A 174 18.40 -14.53 1.66
N ALA A 175 19.70 -14.29 1.43
CA ALA A 175 20.40 -13.17 2.03
C ALA A 175 19.67 -11.85 1.75
N PHE A 176 19.66 -10.95 2.72
CA PHE A 176 18.98 -9.67 2.57
C PHE A 176 19.64 -8.82 1.50
N ASN A 177 18.86 -8.39 0.50
CA ASN A 177 19.28 -7.42 -0.51
C ASN A 177 18.94 -6.01 -0.03
N ILE A 178 19.94 -5.29 0.49
CA ILE A 178 19.78 -3.92 0.98
C ILE A 178 20.06 -2.96 -0.16
N LEU A 179 19.10 -2.07 -0.45
CA LEU A 179 19.15 -1.20 -1.62
C LEU A 179 19.12 0.28 -1.27
N ARG A 180 19.87 1.05 -2.06
CA ARG A 180 19.89 2.50 -2.07
C ARG A 180 19.59 2.99 -3.48
N TYR A 181 18.53 3.78 -3.59
CA TYR A 181 18.19 4.54 -4.78
C TYR A 181 18.53 6.01 -4.52
N GLU A 182 19.25 6.66 -5.41
CA GLU A 182 19.44 8.11 -5.42
C GLU A 182 18.31 8.80 -6.19
N ILE A 183 18.27 10.13 -6.11
CA ILE A 183 17.31 10.95 -6.85
C ILE A 183 17.34 10.62 -8.35
N GLY A 184 16.20 10.17 -8.88
CA GLY A 184 16.02 9.82 -10.29
C GLY A 184 16.39 8.37 -10.63
N GLN A 185 16.91 7.59 -9.68
CA GLN A 185 17.11 6.16 -9.87
C GLN A 185 15.79 5.40 -9.77
N LEU A 186 15.75 4.25 -10.44
CA LEU A 186 14.54 3.44 -10.54
C LEU A 186 14.88 1.96 -10.70
N TYR A 187 13.85 1.16 -10.52
CA TYR A 187 13.77 -0.21 -11.01
C TYR A 187 12.50 -0.33 -11.85
N ASN A 188 12.67 -0.65 -13.13
CA ASN A 188 11.58 -1.01 -14.02
C ASN A 188 10.78 -2.21 -13.49
N SER A 189 9.55 -2.33 -13.97
CA SER A 189 8.64 -3.43 -13.62
C SER A 189 9.30 -4.77 -13.91
N HIS A 190 9.31 -5.67 -12.92
CA HIS A 190 9.88 -7.01 -13.02
C HIS A 190 9.18 -8.00 -12.10
N TYR A 191 9.10 -9.26 -12.51
CA TYR A 191 8.69 -10.35 -11.64
C TYR A 191 9.86 -10.76 -10.74
N ASP A 192 9.55 -11.05 -9.47
CA ASP A 192 10.54 -11.63 -8.55
C ASP A 192 10.71 -13.15 -8.78
N ALA A 193 9.70 -13.80 -9.33
CA ALA A 193 9.76 -15.21 -9.75
C ALA A 193 10.49 -15.35 -11.09
N PHE A 194 11.25 -16.43 -11.24
CA PHE A 194 12.00 -16.74 -12.45
C PHE A 194 11.18 -17.67 -13.35
N ASP A 195 10.59 -17.15 -14.43
CA ASP A 195 9.85 -17.97 -15.40
C ASP A 195 10.77 -19.00 -16.06
N PRO A 196 10.50 -20.32 -15.94
CA PRO A 196 11.30 -21.33 -16.60
C PRO A 196 11.39 -21.21 -18.13
N ALA A 197 10.40 -20.56 -18.77
CA ALA A 197 10.42 -20.30 -20.20
C ALA A 197 11.49 -19.24 -20.59
N GLU A 198 11.79 -18.30 -19.69
CA GLU A 198 12.76 -17.22 -19.92
C GLU A 198 14.14 -17.53 -19.32
N TYR A 199 14.18 -18.10 -18.11
CA TYR A 199 15.39 -18.33 -17.33
C TYR A 199 15.84 -19.80 -17.33
N GLY A 200 15.10 -20.70 -17.97
CA GLY A 200 15.36 -22.14 -17.95
C GLY A 200 14.91 -22.84 -16.66
N PRO A 201 15.16 -24.15 -16.51
CA PRO A 201 14.73 -24.91 -15.34
C PRO A 201 15.31 -24.37 -14.03
N GLN A 202 14.44 -24.06 -13.07
CA GLN A 202 14.83 -23.52 -11.77
C GLN A 202 14.92 -24.64 -10.72
N LYS A 203 16.00 -24.66 -9.93
CA LYS A 203 16.15 -25.60 -8.79
C LYS A 203 15.39 -25.15 -7.55
N SER A 204 15.08 -23.87 -7.47
CA SER A 204 14.41 -23.16 -6.37
C SER A 204 13.63 -22.00 -6.98
N GLN A 205 12.49 -21.63 -6.41
CA GLN A 205 11.64 -20.58 -6.97
C GLN A 205 11.15 -19.65 -5.87
N ARG A 206 11.18 -18.34 -6.14
CA ARG A 206 10.70 -17.34 -5.19
C ARG A 206 9.17 -17.32 -5.17
N ILE A 207 8.59 -17.75 -4.05
CA ILE A 207 7.14 -17.80 -3.86
C ILE A 207 6.57 -16.46 -3.35
N ALA A 208 7.38 -15.71 -2.60
CA ALA A 208 7.01 -14.44 -1.99
C ALA A 208 8.24 -13.56 -1.77
N SER A 209 8.01 -12.26 -1.66
CA SER A 209 9.04 -11.33 -1.24
C SER A 209 8.51 -10.39 -0.17
N PHE A 210 9.40 -10.03 0.75
CA PHE A 210 9.14 -9.08 1.80
C PHE A 210 10.03 -7.85 1.62
N LEU A 211 9.41 -6.68 1.54
CA LEU A 211 10.09 -5.40 1.50
C LEU A 211 9.94 -4.71 2.86
N LEU A 212 11.06 -4.37 3.49
CA LEU A 212 11.09 -3.49 4.66
C LEU A 212 11.61 -2.12 4.24
N TYR A 213 10.80 -1.09 4.47
CA TYR A 213 11.16 0.29 4.16
C TYR A 213 12.06 0.86 5.26
N LEU A 214 13.31 1.21 4.92
CA LEU A 214 14.32 1.66 5.90
C LEU A 214 14.31 3.18 6.16
N SER A 215 13.62 3.96 5.31
CA SER A 215 13.55 5.42 5.35
C SER A 215 12.16 5.92 4.92
N ASN A 216 11.85 7.17 5.28
CA ASN A 216 10.70 7.90 4.76
C ASN A 216 11.15 8.67 3.53
N VAL A 217 10.41 8.55 2.42
CA VAL A 217 10.77 9.26 1.18
C VAL A 217 9.53 9.83 0.49
N GLU A 218 9.78 10.84 -0.34
CA GLU A 218 8.79 11.35 -1.29
C GLU A 218 8.95 10.62 -2.63
N GLY A 219 7.84 10.14 -3.19
CA GLY A 219 7.86 9.13 -4.24
C GLY A 219 8.27 7.76 -3.72
N GLY A 220 8.77 6.91 -4.60
CA GLY A 220 9.32 5.61 -4.23
C GLY A 220 8.32 4.52 -4.00
N GLU A 221 7.11 4.72 -4.47
CA GLU A 221 6.04 3.77 -4.29
C GLU A 221 6.42 2.41 -4.87
N THR A 222 6.09 1.36 -4.12
CA THR A 222 6.04 0.01 -4.66
C THR A 222 4.68 -0.17 -5.33
N MET A 223 4.69 -0.54 -6.60
CA MET A 223 3.50 -0.52 -7.43
C MET A 223 3.12 -1.91 -7.93
N PHE A 224 1.81 -2.16 -7.97
CA PHE A 224 1.21 -3.35 -8.55
C PHE A 224 0.26 -2.89 -9.68
N PRO A 225 0.77 -2.76 -10.92
CA PRO A 225 0.01 -2.17 -12.01
C PRO A 225 -1.17 -3.03 -12.45
N PHE A 226 -1.06 -4.35 -12.29
CA PHE A 226 -2.08 -5.32 -12.72
C PHE A 226 -2.97 -5.83 -11.59
N GLU A 227 -3.09 -5.06 -10.51
CA GLU A 227 -4.00 -5.36 -9.42
C GLU A 227 -5.42 -5.64 -9.96
N ASN A 228 -6.04 -6.73 -9.49
CA ASN A 228 -7.32 -7.28 -9.98
C ASN A 228 -7.41 -7.57 -11.49
N GLY A 229 -6.29 -7.59 -12.22
CA GLY A 229 -6.28 -7.76 -13.68
C GLY A 229 -6.54 -6.47 -14.46
N TYR A 230 -6.50 -5.30 -13.81
CA TYR A 230 -6.50 -4.02 -14.52
C TYR A 230 -5.19 -3.84 -15.32
N ASN A 231 -5.20 -2.96 -16.33
CA ASN A 231 -4.02 -2.57 -17.11
C ASN A 231 -3.22 -3.74 -17.75
N MET A 232 -3.83 -4.91 -17.92
CA MET A 232 -3.22 -6.06 -18.61
C MET A 232 -3.27 -5.93 -20.15
N ASP A 233 -3.66 -4.77 -20.69
CA ASP A 233 -3.62 -4.54 -22.13
C ASP A 233 -2.19 -4.27 -22.63
N GLU A 234 -1.93 -4.56 -23.90
CA GLU A 234 -0.61 -4.41 -24.53
C GLU A 234 -0.17 -2.93 -24.66
N THR A 235 -1.02 -1.97 -24.29
CA THR A 235 -0.77 -0.53 -24.40
C THR A 235 -0.27 0.11 -23.12
N TYR A 236 -0.15 -0.65 -22.03
CA TYR A 236 0.25 -0.12 -20.73
C TYR A 236 1.70 0.38 -20.71
N ASP A 237 1.90 1.69 -20.45
CA ASP A 237 3.22 2.23 -20.09
C ASP A 237 3.42 2.07 -18.58
N PHE A 238 4.42 1.29 -18.20
CA PHE A 238 4.83 1.11 -16.82
C PHE A 238 5.21 2.43 -16.13
N LYS A 239 5.53 3.50 -16.87
CA LYS A 239 5.81 4.82 -16.30
C LYS A 239 4.56 5.61 -15.90
N ASP A 240 3.37 5.18 -16.31
CA ASP A 240 2.12 5.88 -16.01
C ASP A 240 1.74 5.79 -14.53
N CYS A 241 2.48 4.99 -13.76
CA CYS A 241 2.31 4.85 -12.32
C CYS A 241 0.83 4.60 -11.99
N THR A 242 0.26 3.52 -12.52
CA THR A 242 -1.15 3.13 -12.28
C THR A 242 -1.26 1.90 -11.38
N GLY A 243 -2.47 1.59 -10.90
CA GLY A 243 -2.74 0.44 -10.03
C GLY A 243 -2.54 0.72 -8.54
N LEU A 244 -2.37 -0.34 -7.75
CA LEU A 244 -2.17 -0.25 -6.30
C LEU A 244 -0.78 0.31 -6.01
N LYS A 245 -0.71 1.33 -5.15
CA LYS A 245 0.52 2.00 -4.73
C LYS A 245 0.73 1.84 -3.24
N VAL A 246 1.92 1.44 -2.85
CA VAL A 246 2.34 1.39 -1.45
C VAL A 246 3.43 2.41 -1.24
N LYS A 247 3.11 3.46 -0.47
CA LYS A 247 4.08 4.51 -0.14
C LYS A 247 5.07 4.00 0.91
N PRO A 248 6.39 4.15 0.69
CA PRO A 248 7.40 3.79 1.67
C PRO A 248 7.29 4.65 2.93
N ARG A 249 7.33 3.99 4.09
CA ARG A 249 7.39 4.63 5.41
C ARG A 249 8.37 3.85 6.27
N LYS A 250 9.31 4.54 6.91
CA LYS A 250 10.36 3.92 7.72
C LYS A 250 9.76 2.96 8.74
N GLY A 251 10.27 1.73 8.75
CA GLY A 251 9.83 0.66 9.64
C GLY A 251 8.67 -0.18 9.11
N ASP A 252 7.95 0.28 8.09
CA ASP A 252 6.83 -0.49 7.54
C ASP A 252 7.30 -1.64 6.64
N GLY A 253 6.57 -2.75 6.68
CA GLY A 253 6.78 -3.91 5.82
C GLY A 253 5.70 -4.07 4.75
N LEU A 254 6.06 -4.65 3.62
CA LEU A 254 5.16 -5.06 2.54
C LEU A 254 5.52 -6.48 2.12
N LEU A 255 4.59 -7.42 2.31
CA LEU A 255 4.68 -8.78 1.81
C LEU A 255 3.83 -8.90 0.55
N PHE A 256 4.35 -9.55 -0.47
CA PHE A 256 3.55 -9.96 -1.62
C PHE A 256 3.98 -11.32 -2.13
N TYR A 257 3.07 -11.98 -2.84
CA TYR A 257 3.32 -13.30 -3.41
C TYR A 257 3.42 -13.21 -4.92
N SER A 258 4.52 -13.71 -5.47
CA SER A 258 4.71 -13.85 -6.93
C SER A 258 4.07 -15.11 -7.48
N MET A 259 3.63 -16.02 -6.60
CA MET A 259 2.98 -17.28 -6.95
C MET A 259 1.61 -17.42 -6.28
N THR A 260 0.69 -18.05 -7.01
CA THR A 260 -0.60 -18.44 -6.43
C THR A 260 -0.43 -19.70 -5.56
N PRO A 261 -1.40 -20.05 -4.70
CA PRO A 261 -1.30 -21.24 -3.84
C PRO A 261 -1.10 -22.58 -4.56
N ASN A 262 -1.39 -22.65 -5.87
CA ASN A 262 -1.16 -23.84 -6.70
C ASN A 262 0.26 -23.89 -7.31
N LEU A 263 1.15 -22.96 -6.94
CA LEU A 263 2.51 -22.81 -7.44
C LEU A 263 2.62 -22.45 -8.93
N THR A 264 1.65 -21.73 -9.48
CA THR A 264 1.79 -21.00 -10.75
C THR A 264 2.20 -19.55 -10.51
N ILE A 265 2.98 -18.97 -11.41
CA ILE A 265 3.31 -17.53 -11.39
C ILE A 265 2.00 -16.73 -11.49
N ASP A 266 1.84 -15.74 -10.61
CA ASP A 266 0.67 -14.88 -10.60
C ASP A 266 0.84 -13.75 -11.63
N ALA A 267 0.11 -13.83 -12.74
CA ALA A 267 0.15 -12.81 -13.80
C ALA A 267 -0.31 -11.42 -13.30
N ALA A 268 -1.14 -11.34 -12.25
CA ALA A 268 -1.54 -10.07 -11.67
C ALA A 268 -0.44 -9.39 -10.86
N PHE A 269 0.64 -10.12 -10.58
CA PHE A 269 1.81 -9.56 -9.93
C PHE A 269 2.44 -8.44 -10.77
N GLY A 270 2.42 -8.56 -12.10
CA GLY A 270 2.68 -7.50 -13.09
C GLY A 270 4.03 -6.79 -13.07
N GLY A 271 4.85 -7.18 -12.11
CA GLY A 271 6.13 -6.60 -11.80
C GLY A 271 6.06 -5.34 -10.96
N ILE A 272 7.12 -5.16 -10.17
CA ILE A 272 7.26 -4.05 -9.24
C ILE A 272 7.96 -2.90 -9.92
N LEU A 273 7.29 -1.75 -10.00
CA LEU A 273 7.98 -0.49 -10.25
C LEU A 273 8.41 0.08 -8.91
N LYS A 274 9.69 0.43 -8.82
CA LYS A 274 10.24 1.26 -7.72
C LYS A 274 10.79 2.51 -8.36
N GLN A 275 10.14 3.65 -8.14
CA GLN A 275 10.62 4.94 -8.64
C GLN A 275 10.84 5.87 -7.46
N SER A 276 12.07 5.97 -6.93
CA SER A 276 12.29 6.73 -5.70
C SER A 276 13.46 7.70 -5.73
N LEU A 277 13.23 8.78 -4.99
CA LEU A 277 14.21 9.71 -4.46
C LEU A 277 14.64 9.21 -3.05
N GLU A 278 15.88 8.73 -2.94
CA GLU A 278 16.69 8.55 -1.71
C GLU A 278 16.32 7.43 -0.70
N TRP A 279 16.89 6.23 -0.89
CA TRP A 279 16.83 4.99 -0.06
C TRP A 279 15.46 4.26 0.00
N ILE A 280 15.39 3.02 -0.52
CA ILE A 280 14.31 2.02 -0.36
C ILE A 280 14.87 0.64 -0.80
N PRO A 281 14.23 -0.50 -0.52
CA PRO A 281 14.00 -1.20 0.74
C PRO A 281 15.12 -2.23 1.03
N LEU A 282 15.10 -2.77 2.25
CA LEU A 282 15.62 -4.11 2.53
C LEU A 282 14.67 -5.12 1.87
N ALA A 283 15.14 -5.89 0.89
CA ALA A 283 14.34 -6.92 0.24
C ALA A 283 14.86 -8.31 0.59
N ILE A 284 13.95 -9.22 0.94
CA ILE A 284 14.24 -10.63 1.10
C ILE A 284 13.25 -11.44 0.27
N CYS A 285 13.80 -12.28 -0.59
CA CYS A 285 13.03 -13.22 -1.40
C CYS A 285 12.97 -14.56 -0.66
N LEU A 286 11.80 -15.21 -0.73
CA LEU A 286 11.50 -16.44 -0.01
C LEU A 286 11.27 -17.56 -1.03
N ASN A 287 12.05 -18.64 -0.90
CA ASN A 287 12.05 -19.80 -1.80
C ASN A 287 11.14 -20.94 -1.36
#